data_AF-A0A3N5DYS8-F1
#
_entry.id   AF-A0A3N5DYS8-F1
#
_cell.length_a   1.000
_cell.length_b   1.000
_cell.length_c   1.000
_cell.angle_alpha   90.00
_cell.angle_beta   90.00
_cell.angle_gamma   90.00
#
_symmetry.space_group_name_H-M   'P 1'
#
loop_
_entity.id
_entity.type
_entity.pdbx_description
1 polymer ?
#
loop_
_entity_poly.entity_id
_entity_poly.type
_entity_poly.pdbx_seq_one_letter_code
_entity_poly.pdbx_strand_id
1 'polypeptide(L)'
;MIRGAAVALVGLLATAVVGCGPGATPIPSGAQEVHVVVTESEVRLEPATVNAGDVYLVLDAPPDGSIVFVEQQLAAGDTPGPLSDEALDRLAQGDTEGTAIGGMDAGGCSPEQDAAARGHMGPCGNVMKVVLVEGKYAVLGDAPELQPPMAILEVLP
;
A
#
# COMPACT_ATOMS: atom_id res chain seq x y z
N MET A 1 -64.17 -4.08 -39.06
CA MET A 1 -64.46 -3.08 -38.01
C MET A 1 -63.20 -2.87 -37.20
N ILE A 2 -62.75 -1.63 -37.11
CA ILE A 2 -61.49 -1.18 -36.51
C ILE A 2 -61.72 -0.89 -35.02
N ARG A 3 -60.92 -1.49 -34.13
CA ARG A 3 -60.55 -1.04 -32.77
C ARG A 3 -59.21 -1.73 -32.47
N GLY A 4 -58.07 -1.10 -32.20
CA GLY A 4 -57.80 0.15 -31.50
C GLY A 4 -57.29 -0.20 -30.10
N ALA A 5 -55.96 -0.25 -29.91
CA ALA A 5 -55.28 -0.03 -28.63
C ALA A 5 -53.76 -0.03 -28.85
N ALA A 6 -53.16 1.15 -28.76
CA ALA A 6 -51.74 1.32 -28.50
C ALA A 6 -51.47 1.02 -27.01
N VAL A 7 -50.41 0.28 -26.71
CA VAL A 7 -49.77 0.30 -25.39
C VAL A 7 -48.27 0.39 -25.60
N ALA A 8 -47.72 1.49 -25.07
CA ALA A 8 -46.32 1.85 -25.05
C ALA A 8 -45.57 1.13 -23.91
N LEU A 9 -44.27 1.45 -23.78
CA LEU A 9 -43.43 1.33 -22.58
C LEU A 9 -42.93 -0.11 -22.30
N VAL A 10 -41.66 -0.39 -21.96
CA VAL A 10 -40.57 0.39 -21.35
C VAL A 10 -39.25 -0.19 -21.86
N GLY A 11 -38.29 0.66 -22.21
CA GLY A 11 -36.92 0.25 -22.51
C GLY A 11 -36.19 -0.21 -21.25
N LEU A 12 -35.64 -1.43 -21.29
CA LEU A 12 -34.64 -1.89 -20.33
C LEU A 12 -33.26 -1.39 -20.79
N LEU A 13 -32.99 -0.10 -20.57
CA LEU A 13 -31.61 0.36 -20.43
C LEU A 13 -31.15 -0.09 -19.05
N ALA A 14 -30.39 -1.19 -19.00
CA ALA A 14 -29.55 -1.51 -17.85
C ALA A 14 -28.45 -0.45 -17.78
N THR A 15 -28.75 0.68 -17.15
CA THR A 15 -27.74 1.61 -16.67
C THR A 15 -26.89 0.86 -15.66
N ALA A 16 -25.69 0.46 -16.07
CA ALA A 16 -24.62 0.14 -15.14
C ALA A 16 -24.43 1.38 -14.25
N VAL A 17 -24.95 1.29 -13.03
CA VAL A 17 -24.65 2.25 -11.99
C VAL A 17 -23.19 2.03 -11.66
N VAL A 18 -22.31 2.78 -12.33
CA VAL A 18 -20.95 3.00 -11.85
C VAL A 18 -21.12 3.81 -10.57
N GLY A 19 -21.22 3.10 -9.45
CA GLY A 19 -21.22 3.71 -8.15
C GLY A 19 -19.89 4.40 -7.97
N CYS A 20 -19.84 5.71 -8.18
CA CYS A 20 -18.81 6.57 -7.62
C CYS A 20 -19.01 6.60 -6.10
N GLY A 21 -18.64 5.50 -5.44
CA GLY A 21 -18.34 5.48 -4.02
C GLY A 21 -17.04 6.27 -3.77
N PRO A 22 -16.77 6.65 -2.53
CA PRO A 22 -15.63 7.48 -2.19
C PRO A 22 -14.31 6.76 -2.56
N GLY A 23 -13.63 7.27 -3.59
CA GLY A 23 -12.17 7.36 -3.74
C GLY A 23 -11.26 6.11 -3.65
N ALA A 24 -11.79 4.92 -3.39
CA ALA A 24 -10.99 3.72 -3.20
C ALA A 24 -10.56 3.14 -4.56
N THR A 25 -9.25 3.19 -4.84
CA THR A 25 -8.72 2.66 -6.11
C THR A 25 -8.24 1.22 -5.89
N PRO A 26 -8.81 0.22 -6.59
CA PRO A 26 -8.41 -1.18 -6.41
C PRO A 26 -7.00 -1.42 -6.96
N ILE A 27 -6.36 -2.50 -6.48
CA ILE A 27 -5.12 -3.01 -7.07
C ILE A 27 -5.40 -3.50 -8.50
N PRO A 28 -4.60 -3.11 -9.51
CA PRO A 28 -4.74 -3.64 -10.86
C PRO A 28 -4.53 -5.16 -10.89
N SER A 29 -5.35 -5.86 -11.68
CA SER A 29 -5.20 -7.31 -11.86
C SER A 29 -3.82 -7.67 -12.37
N GLY A 30 -3.14 -8.59 -11.68
CA GLY A 30 -1.81 -9.07 -12.04
C GLY A 30 -0.67 -8.14 -11.63
N ALA A 31 -0.93 -7.13 -10.80
CA ALA A 31 0.12 -6.33 -10.19
C ALA A 31 0.97 -7.16 -9.22
N GLN A 32 2.18 -6.68 -8.94
CA GLN A 32 3.04 -7.26 -7.90
C GLN A 32 2.55 -6.77 -6.55
N GLU A 33 2.09 -7.70 -5.72
CA GLU A 33 1.63 -7.42 -4.35
C GLU A 33 2.66 -7.94 -3.36
N VAL A 34 2.93 -7.15 -2.31
CA VAL A 34 3.72 -7.57 -1.16
C VAL A 34 2.86 -7.39 0.07
N HIS A 35 2.51 -8.50 0.70
CA HIS A 35 1.78 -8.52 1.95
C HIS A 35 2.73 -8.20 3.10
N VAL A 36 2.39 -7.17 3.87
CA VAL A 36 3.14 -6.69 5.03
C VAL A 36 2.39 -7.10 6.28
N VAL A 37 2.96 -8.05 7.01
CA VAL A 37 2.42 -8.49 8.30
C VAL A 37 3.28 -7.87 9.39
N VAL A 38 2.65 -7.09 10.27
CA VAL A 38 3.30 -6.46 11.41
C VAL A 38 2.77 -7.08 12.70
N THR A 39 3.68 -7.48 13.56
CA THR A 39 3.41 -7.93 14.92
C THR A 39 4.23 -7.07 15.90
N GLU A 40 4.01 -7.23 17.20
CA GLU A 40 4.78 -6.50 18.22
C GLU A 40 6.30 -6.74 18.11
N SER A 41 6.73 -7.90 17.60
CA SER A 41 8.15 -8.30 17.59
C SER A 41 8.75 -8.51 16.20
N GLU A 42 7.96 -8.42 15.12
CA GLU A 42 8.41 -8.78 13.77
C GLU A 42 7.61 -8.06 12.69
N VAL A 43 8.30 -7.68 11.61
CA VAL A 43 7.71 -7.34 10.31
C VAL A 43 8.05 -8.45 9.33
N ARG A 44 7.06 -8.92 8.57
CA ARG A 44 7.23 -9.93 7.53
C ARG A 44 6.69 -9.43 6.20
N LEU A 45 7.38 -9.81 5.12
CA LEU A 45 7.03 -9.47 3.74
C LEU A 45 6.77 -10.74 2.95
N GLU A 46 5.63 -10.79 2.26
CA GLU A 46 5.22 -11.94 1.46
C GLU A 46 4.73 -11.48 0.08
N PRO A 47 5.55 -11.64 -0.98
CA PRO A 47 6.96 -12.07 -0.97
C PRO A 47 7.91 -10.97 -0.47
N ALA A 48 9.08 -11.36 0.04
CA ALA A 48 10.18 -10.44 0.37
C ALA A 48 11.05 -10.05 -0.85
N THR A 49 10.73 -10.58 -2.03
CA THR A 49 11.45 -10.31 -3.29
C THR A 49 10.46 -10.04 -4.41
N VAL A 50 10.68 -8.98 -5.18
CA VAL A 50 9.85 -8.53 -6.30
C VAL A 50 10.71 -8.08 -7.47
N ASN A 51 10.13 -7.80 -8.63
CA ASN A 51 10.84 -7.16 -9.73
C ASN A 51 10.63 -5.64 -9.71
N ALA A 52 11.56 -4.89 -10.31
CA ALA A 52 11.47 -3.46 -10.48
C ALA A 52 10.17 -3.03 -11.18
N GLY A 53 9.67 -1.84 -10.84
CA GLY A 53 8.44 -1.26 -11.35
C GLY A 53 7.38 -1.04 -10.27
N ASP A 54 6.11 -1.11 -10.67
CA ASP A 54 4.98 -0.90 -9.78
C ASP A 54 4.83 -2.08 -8.80
N VAL A 55 4.89 -1.78 -7.50
CA VAL A 55 4.69 -2.74 -6.40
C VAL A 55 3.64 -2.19 -5.45
N TYR A 56 2.73 -3.04 -5.00
CA TYR A 56 1.62 -2.69 -4.13
C TYR A 56 1.85 -3.35 -2.77
N LEU A 57 2.20 -2.54 -1.77
CA LEU A 57 2.34 -3.00 -0.40
C LEU A 57 0.95 -3.07 0.23
N VAL A 58 0.56 -4.26 0.70
CA VAL A 58 -0.74 -4.54 1.31
C VAL A 58 -0.53 -4.80 2.79
N LEU A 59 -1.07 -3.95 3.66
CA LEU A 59 -0.95 -4.13 5.11
C LEU A 59 -1.96 -5.15 5.58
N ASP A 60 -1.47 -6.28 6.06
CA ASP A 60 -2.28 -7.36 6.64
C ASP A 60 -2.46 -7.22 8.16
N ALA A 61 -2.05 -6.09 8.73
CA ALA A 61 -2.22 -5.77 10.14
C ALA A 61 -3.70 -5.46 10.52
N PRO A 62 -4.04 -5.52 11.82
CA PRO A 62 -5.23 -4.88 12.36
C PRO A 62 -5.20 -3.36 12.07
N PRO A 63 -6.35 -2.66 12.06
CA PRO A 63 -6.47 -1.25 11.67
C PRO A 63 -5.67 -0.25 12.53
N ASP A 64 -5.04 -0.69 13.62
CA ASP A 64 -4.25 0.18 14.49
C ASP A 64 -2.73 0.11 14.22
N GLY A 65 -2.28 -0.67 13.21
CA GLY A 65 -0.86 -0.77 12.85
C GLY A 65 -0.42 0.30 11.84
N SER A 66 0.73 0.92 12.06
CA SER A 66 1.41 1.75 11.05
C SER A 66 2.64 1.02 10.52
N ILE A 67 3.01 1.35 9.28
CA ILE A 67 4.32 0.98 8.73
C ILE A 67 5.07 2.22 8.27
N VAL A 68 6.38 2.11 8.33
CA VAL A 68 7.30 3.05 7.71
C VAL A 68 8.03 2.33 6.58
N PHE A 69 7.89 2.84 5.36
CA PHE A 69 8.66 2.43 4.20
C PHE A 69 9.87 3.35 4.04
N VAL A 70 11.06 2.77 3.99
CA VAL A 70 12.32 3.52 4.04
C VAL A 70 13.08 3.36 2.73
N GLU A 71 13.46 4.51 2.20
CA GLU A 71 14.29 4.67 1.00
C GLU A 71 15.53 5.49 1.36
N GLN A 72 16.58 5.39 0.55
CA GLN A 72 17.75 6.25 0.71
C GLN A 72 17.52 7.59 0.02
N GLN A 73 17.85 8.69 0.71
CA GLN A 73 17.87 10.03 0.14
C GLN A 73 18.97 10.87 0.81
N LEU A 74 20.11 11.00 0.14
CA LEU A 74 21.31 11.61 0.73
C LEU A 74 21.24 13.14 0.79
N ALA A 75 20.50 13.77 -0.12
CA ALA A 75 20.25 15.20 -0.13
C ALA A 75 18.78 15.54 -0.42
N ALA A 76 18.32 16.71 0.03
CA ALA A 76 16.93 17.17 -0.06
C ALA A 76 16.36 17.36 -1.49
N GLY A 77 17.14 17.05 -2.54
CA GLY A 77 16.71 17.07 -3.93
C GLY A 77 16.98 15.77 -4.68
N ASP A 78 17.55 14.76 -4.02
CA ASP A 78 17.78 13.47 -4.64
C ASP A 78 16.45 12.73 -4.77
N THR A 79 16.33 11.92 -5.83
CA THR A 79 15.22 10.99 -5.92
C THR A 79 15.46 9.86 -4.93
N PRO A 80 14.51 9.56 -4.02
CA PRO A 80 14.61 8.40 -3.15
C PRO A 80 14.89 7.12 -3.94
N GLY A 81 15.68 6.24 -3.36
CA GLY A 81 16.14 5.03 -4.03
C GLY A 81 16.51 3.92 -3.06
N PRO A 82 17.14 2.85 -3.57
CA PRO A 82 17.52 1.71 -2.76
C PRO A 82 18.54 2.07 -1.70
N LEU A 83 18.47 1.39 -0.56
CA LEU A 83 19.40 1.48 0.55
C LEU A 83 20.69 0.71 0.25
N SER A 84 21.83 1.32 0.56
CA SER A 84 23.10 0.60 0.67
C SER A 84 23.11 -0.34 1.88
N ASP A 85 24.00 -1.35 1.87
CA ASP A 85 24.18 -2.24 3.02
C ASP A 85 24.58 -1.45 4.29
N GLU A 86 25.41 -0.41 4.15
CA GLU A 86 25.75 0.49 5.27
C GLU A 86 24.53 1.25 5.80
N ALA A 87 23.64 1.72 4.91
CA ALA A 87 22.41 2.39 5.33
C ALA A 87 21.47 1.43 6.07
N LEU A 88 21.39 0.16 5.64
CA LEU A 88 20.64 -0.89 6.34
C LEU A 88 21.21 -1.18 7.73
N ASP A 89 22.54 -1.29 7.85
CA ASP A 89 23.20 -1.52 9.14
C ASP A 89 22.98 -0.36 10.14
N ARG A 90 22.96 0.88 9.64
CA ARG A 90 22.63 2.08 10.44
C ARG A 90 21.16 2.10 10.81
N LEU A 91 20.27 1.80 9.87
CA LEU A 91 18.83 1.77 10.11
C LEU A 91 18.46 0.73 11.18
N ALA A 92 19.10 -0.44 11.15
CA ALA A 92 18.93 -1.47 12.17
C ALA A 92 19.36 -1.00 13.58
N GLN A 93 20.19 0.05 13.68
CA GLN A 93 20.60 0.68 14.93
C GLN A 93 19.75 1.92 15.29
N GLY A 94 18.70 2.20 14.52
CA GLY A 94 17.81 3.35 14.71
C GLY A 94 18.32 4.66 14.11
N ASP A 95 19.37 4.63 13.28
CA ASP A 95 19.87 5.81 12.57
C ASP A 95 19.17 5.95 11.21
N THR A 96 18.34 6.99 11.11
CA THR A 96 17.56 7.32 9.91
C THR A 96 18.19 8.45 9.09
N GLU A 97 19.43 8.86 9.36
CA GLU A 97 20.10 9.92 8.61
C GLU A 97 20.29 9.54 7.13
N GLY A 98 19.94 10.45 6.23
CA GLY A 98 20.04 10.24 4.79
C GLY A 98 19.01 9.24 4.23
N THR A 99 17.88 9.09 4.92
CA THR A 99 16.73 8.30 4.45
C THR A 99 15.54 9.20 4.11
N ALA A 100 14.74 8.77 3.14
CA ALA A 100 13.39 9.24 2.94
C ALA A 100 12.43 8.22 3.57
N ILE A 101 11.47 8.72 4.33
CA ILE A 101 10.47 7.92 5.02
C ILE A 101 9.10 8.22 4.40
N GLY A 102 8.51 7.20 3.79
CA GLY A 102 7.10 7.13 3.48
C GLY A 102 6.39 6.17 4.43
N GLY A 103 5.08 6.06 4.34
CA GLY A 103 4.36 5.12 5.19
C GLY A 103 2.86 5.21 5.04
N MET A 104 2.20 4.26 5.69
CA MET A 104 0.75 4.30 5.89
C MET A 104 0.48 4.13 7.37
N ASP A 105 -0.27 5.09 7.90
CA ASP A 105 -0.98 4.90 9.15
C ASP A 105 -2.33 4.29 8.81
N ALA A 106 -2.65 3.13 9.37
CA ALA A 106 -4.00 2.59 9.26
C ALA A 106 -5.03 3.37 10.14
N GLY A 107 -4.57 4.35 10.92
CA GLY A 107 -5.41 5.16 11.80
C GLY A 107 -6.10 6.36 11.14
N GLY A 108 -7.24 6.77 11.70
CA GLY A 108 -7.93 8.02 11.33
C GLY A 108 -9.29 7.84 10.66
N CYS A 109 -9.63 6.61 10.27
CA CYS A 109 -10.95 6.24 9.76
C CYS A 109 -11.72 5.38 10.78
N SER A 110 -13.05 5.28 10.61
CA SER A 110 -13.84 4.37 11.46
C SER A 110 -13.63 2.92 11.06
N PRO A 111 -13.84 1.95 11.97
CA PRO A 111 -13.73 0.53 11.64
C PRO A 111 -14.59 0.09 10.45
N GLU A 112 -15.76 0.71 10.23
CA GLU A 112 -16.59 0.42 9.05
C GLU A 112 -15.97 0.96 7.76
N GLN A 113 -15.32 2.13 7.81
CA GLN A 113 -14.63 2.72 6.67
C GLN A 113 -13.41 1.89 6.28
N ASP A 114 -12.62 1.45 7.26
CA ASP A 114 -11.47 0.58 7.04
C ASP A 114 -11.89 -0.76 6.43
N ALA A 115 -12.94 -1.37 6.98
CA ALA A 115 -13.47 -2.63 6.46
C ALA A 115 -13.95 -2.49 5.01
N ALA A 116 -14.58 -1.36 4.65
CA ALA A 116 -15.06 -1.10 3.30
C ALA A 116 -13.92 -0.76 2.31
N ALA A 117 -12.82 -0.17 2.79
CA ALA A 117 -11.69 0.24 1.98
C ALA A 117 -10.56 -0.80 1.90
N ARG A 118 -10.64 -1.90 2.65
CA ARG A 118 -9.65 -2.98 2.61
C ARG A 118 -9.44 -3.50 1.18
N GLY A 119 -8.18 -3.70 0.79
CA GLY A 119 -7.75 -4.07 -0.56
C GLY A 119 -7.69 -2.90 -1.55
N HIS A 120 -7.87 -1.66 -1.10
CA HIS A 120 -7.83 -0.48 -1.95
C HIS A 120 -6.78 0.52 -1.49
N MET A 121 -6.29 1.33 -2.43
CA MET A 121 -5.51 2.52 -2.15
C MET A 121 -6.44 3.66 -1.74
N GLY A 122 -5.98 4.49 -0.81
CA GLY A 122 -6.69 5.69 -0.36
C GLY A 122 -6.48 5.96 1.12
N PRO A 123 -7.11 7.02 1.66
CA PRO A 123 -6.88 7.49 3.03
C PRO A 123 -7.33 6.52 4.13
N CYS A 124 -8.30 5.63 3.86
CA CYS A 124 -8.70 4.54 4.76
C CYS A 124 -8.30 3.15 4.20
N GLY A 125 -7.56 3.15 3.08
CA GLY A 125 -7.14 1.93 2.41
C GLY A 125 -5.90 1.35 3.08
N ASN A 126 -5.69 0.04 2.93
CA ASN A 126 -4.51 -0.64 3.46
C ASN A 126 -3.48 -0.95 2.36
N VAL A 127 -3.55 -0.25 1.22
CA VAL A 127 -2.68 -0.48 0.06
C VAL A 127 -1.91 0.78 -0.29
N MET A 128 -0.58 0.66 -0.37
CA MET A 128 0.33 1.69 -0.87
C MET A 128 0.98 1.24 -2.16
N LYS A 129 0.92 2.08 -3.19
CA LYS A 129 1.70 1.87 -4.41
C LYS A 129 3.06 2.54 -4.26
N VAL A 130 4.12 1.81 -4.56
CA VAL A 130 5.49 2.32 -4.72
C VAL A 130 6.02 1.95 -6.10
N VAL A 131 6.96 2.75 -6.61
CA VAL A 131 7.65 2.49 -7.89
C VAL A 131 9.11 2.25 -7.56
N LEU A 132 9.55 1.00 -7.69
CA LEU A 132 10.87 0.60 -7.22
C LEU A 132 11.82 0.35 -8.38
N VAL A 133 13.10 0.64 -8.15
CA VAL A 133 14.21 0.21 -9.02
C VAL A 133 14.95 -0.94 -8.35
N GLU A 134 15.83 -1.61 -9.09
CA GLU A 134 16.67 -2.69 -8.55
C GLU A 134 17.42 -2.23 -7.28
N GLY A 135 17.40 -3.06 -6.23
CA GLY A 135 18.10 -2.81 -4.98
C GLY A 135 17.34 -3.29 -3.74
N LYS A 136 17.68 -2.73 -2.57
CA LYS A 136 17.08 -3.10 -1.27
C LYS A 136 16.32 -1.93 -0.68
N TYR A 137 15.18 -2.24 -0.05
CA TYR A 137 14.34 -1.28 0.65
C TYR A 137 13.98 -1.86 2.02
N ALA A 138 13.61 -1.01 2.97
CA ALA A 138 13.24 -1.48 4.31
C ALA A 138 11.81 -1.11 4.67
N VAL A 139 11.15 -2.02 5.39
CA VAL A 139 9.85 -1.80 6.02
C VAL A 139 10.01 -1.94 7.52
N LEU A 140 9.63 -0.91 8.25
CA LEU A 140 9.64 -0.88 9.72
C LEU A 140 8.21 -0.96 10.24
N GLY A 141 8.02 -1.70 11.33
CA GLY A 141 6.77 -1.72 12.08
C GLY A 141 6.77 -0.65 13.16
N ASP A 142 5.58 -0.20 13.56
CA ASP A 142 5.42 0.67 14.72
C ASP A 142 5.72 -0.13 16.00
N ALA A 143 6.88 0.11 16.60
CA ALA A 143 7.18 -0.39 17.93
C ALA A 143 7.77 0.76 18.77
N PRO A 144 7.33 0.93 20.03
CA PRO A 144 7.83 1.97 20.93
C PRO A 144 9.28 1.71 21.41
N GLU A 145 9.96 0.70 20.87
CA GLU A 145 11.31 0.32 21.25
C GLU A 145 12.37 1.13 20.49
N LEU A 146 13.58 1.17 21.05
CA LEU A 146 14.72 1.88 20.44
C LEU A 146 15.15 1.30 19.07
N GLN A 147 14.65 0.12 18.71
CA GLN A 147 14.92 -0.59 17.46
C GLN A 147 13.61 -1.23 16.96
N PRO A 148 12.87 -0.58 16.05
CA PRO A 148 11.65 -1.16 15.51
C PRO A 148 11.94 -2.44 14.71
N PRO A 149 11.03 -3.42 14.70
CA PRO A 149 11.19 -4.60 13.87
C PRO A 149 11.25 -4.19 12.39
N MET A 150 12.18 -4.78 11.65
CA MET A 150 12.49 -4.43 10.27
C MET A 150 12.46 -5.65 9.37
N ALA A 151 11.94 -5.48 8.16
CA ALA A 151 12.08 -6.41 7.05
C ALA A 151 12.73 -5.73 5.84
N ILE A 152 13.47 -6.49 5.05
CA ILE A 152 14.10 -6.03 3.81
C ILE A 152 13.30 -6.55 2.62
N LEU A 153 12.93 -5.64 1.72
CA LEU A 153 12.38 -5.94 0.41
C LEU A 153 13.51 -5.91 -0.61
N GLU A 154 13.75 -7.04 -1.27
CA GLU A 154 14.70 -7.13 -2.37
C GLU A 154 13.99 -6.91 -3.72
N VAL A 155 14.53 -6.03 -4.54
CA VAL A 155 13.98 -5.70 -5.86
C VAL A 155 14.98 -6.14 -6.92
N LEU A 156 14.53 -7.10 -7.72
CA LEU A 156 15.26 -7.66 -8.85
C LEU A 156 15.11 -6.76 -10.08
N PRO A 157 16.05 -6.82 -11.04
CA PRO A 157 15.98 -6.08 -12.29
C PRO A 157 14.77 -6.42 -13.17
#